data_AF-A0A9P1EDD0-F1
#
_entry.id   AF-A0A9P1EDD0-F1
#
_cell.length_a   1.000
_cell.length_b   1.000
_cell.length_c   1.000
_cell.angle_alpha   90.00
_cell.angle_beta   90.00
_cell.angle_gamma   90.00
#
_symmetry.space_group_name_H-M   'P 1'
#
loop_
_entity.id
_entity.type
_entity.pdbx_description
1 polymer ?
#
loop_
_entity_poly.entity_id
_entity_poly.type
_entity_poly.pdbx_seq_one_letter_code
_entity_poly.pdbx_strand_id
1 'polypeptide(L)'
;MLAEAKDLASGKMIGSAKEEDGLYIFDGETQSNKTQSNKRGPRNACLQTVSFSNNKDLYLLHYRLGHPSFYYLKKMFPQLFLNKDASLFNCDMCALAKHHRNAYLPHSY
;
A
#
# COMPACT_ATOMS: atom_id res chain seq x y z
N MET A 1 22.03 3.69 31.34
CA MET A 1 20.98 4.72 31.18
C MET A 1 20.44 4.61 29.77
N LEU A 2 19.31 3.95 29.57
CA LEU A 2 18.62 3.98 28.28
C LEU A 2 17.80 5.26 28.22
N ALA A 3 17.99 6.06 27.19
CA ALA A 3 17.27 7.31 26.99
C ALA A 3 15.79 7.00 26.70
N GLU A 4 14.89 7.41 27.59
CA GLU A 4 13.44 7.30 27.39
C GLU A 4 12.98 8.40 26.42
N ALA A 5 13.07 8.13 25.12
CA ALA A 5 12.49 9.00 24.11
C ALA A 5 10.96 8.88 24.17
N LYS A 6 10.25 10.00 24.34
CA LYS A 6 8.79 10.07 24.33
C LYS A 6 8.31 10.89 23.14
N ASP A 7 7.27 10.43 22.49
CA ASP A 7 6.60 11.16 21.43
C ASP A 7 5.91 12.38 22.01
N LEU A 8 6.25 13.57 21.51
CA LEU A 8 5.78 14.83 22.08
C LEU A 8 4.27 15.02 21.92
N ALA A 9 3.68 14.45 20.86
CA ALA A 9 2.26 14.61 20.56
C ALA A 9 1.36 13.66 21.37
N SER A 10 1.80 12.41 21.59
CA SER A 10 1.01 11.39 22.28
C SER A 10 1.47 11.08 23.71
N GLY A 11 2.66 11.54 24.11
CA GLY A 11 3.29 11.22 25.39
C GLY A 11 3.74 9.76 25.52
N LYS A 12 3.59 8.95 24.47
CA LYS A 12 3.94 7.52 24.48
C LYS A 12 5.45 7.34 24.30
N MET A 13 6.01 6.33 24.96
CA MET A 13 7.42 5.96 24.80
C MET A 13 7.67 5.50 23.36
N ILE A 14 8.64 6.14 22.69
CA ILE A 14 9.15 5.74 21.39
C ILE A 14 10.12 4.58 21.64
N GLY A 15 9.90 3.45 20.96
CA GLY A 15 10.75 2.27 21.11
C GLY A 15 10.27 1.23 22.12
N SER A 16 8.96 1.13 22.37
CA SER A 16 8.39 0.04 23.19
C SER A 16 8.41 -1.35 22.52
N ALA A 17 9.19 -1.52 21.44
CA ALA A 17 9.36 -2.82 20.81
C ALA A 17 10.36 -3.65 21.61
N LYS A 18 10.00 -4.88 21.94
CA LYS A 18 10.87 -5.87 22.58
C LYS A 18 11.66 -6.60 21.50
N GLU A 19 12.97 -6.71 21.65
CA GLU A 19 13.76 -7.59 20.80
C GLU A 19 13.63 -9.05 21.27
N GLU A 20 13.33 -9.95 20.34
CA GLU A 20 13.33 -11.40 20.55
C GLU A 20 13.94 -12.08 19.31
N ASP A 21 15.01 -12.85 19.49
CA ASP A 21 15.74 -13.55 18.42
C ASP A 21 16.12 -12.66 17.20
N GLY A 22 16.55 -11.42 17.46
CA GLY A 22 16.93 -10.46 16.42
C GLY A 22 15.75 -9.81 15.69
N LEU A 23 14.52 -10.04 16.15
CA LEU A 23 13.30 -9.40 15.65
C LEU A 23 12.75 -8.42 16.70
N TYR A 24 12.45 -7.19 16.27
CA TYR A 24 11.79 -6.20 17.12
C TYR A 24 10.27 -6.42 17.09
N ILE A 25 9.73 -6.94 18.18
CA ILE A 25 8.30 -7.22 18.40
C ILE A 25 7.65 -6.00 19.06
N PHE A 26 6.69 -5.39 18.37
CA PHE A 26 5.91 -4.29 18.92
C PHE A 26 4.54 -4.82 19.36
N ASP A 27 4.35 -4.99 20.67
CA ASP A 27 3.04 -5.24 21.26
C ASP A 27 2.23 -3.96 21.17
N GLY A 28 1.58 -3.78 20.04
CA GLY A 28 0.63 -2.69 19.82
C GLY A 28 -0.61 -2.94 20.67
N GLU A 29 -0.54 -2.59 21.96
CA GLU A 29 -1.71 -2.38 22.80
C GLU A 29 -2.56 -1.30 22.14
N THR A 30 -3.47 -1.77 21.30
CA THR A 30 -4.54 -0.96 20.79
C THR A 30 -5.32 -0.60 22.05
N GLN A 31 -5.33 0.68 22.43
CA GLN A 31 -6.30 1.18 23.41
C GLN A 31 -7.69 1.04 22.79
N SER A 32 -8.20 -0.18 22.72
CA SER A 32 -9.60 -0.47 22.58
C SER A 32 -10.16 -0.26 23.98
N ASN A 33 -10.71 0.93 24.20
CA ASN A 33 -11.77 1.09 25.18
C ASN A 33 -12.74 -0.08 25.00
N LYS A 34 -12.94 -0.81 26.10
CA LYS A 34 -13.82 -1.97 26.28
C LYS A 34 -14.95 -2.04 25.24
N THR A 35 -14.94 -3.07 24.39
CA THR A 35 -15.93 -4.16 24.41
C THR A 35 -15.81 -5.05 23.16
N GLN A 36 -15.87 -6.36 23.43
CA GLN A 36 -16.20 -7.46 22.51
C GLN A 36 -15.12 -7.94 21.53
N SER A 37 -14.45 -9.00 22.01
CA SER A 37 -14.02 -10.19 21.29
C SER A 37 -14.17 -10.19 19.77
N ASN A 38 -13.04 -10.09 19.08
CA ASN A 38 -12.79 -10.92 17.91
C ASN A 38 -11.30 -11.22 17.84
N LYS A 39 -10.96 -12.51 17.88
CA LYS A 39 -9.60 -13.05 17.72
C LYS A 39 -9.04 -12.54 16.39
N ARG A 40 -8.19 -11.50 16.43
CA ARG A 40 -7.46 -11.02 15.26
C ARG A 40 -6.20 -11.85 15.15
N GLY A 41 -6.17 -12.74 14.15
CA GLY A 41 -5.00 -13.54 13.77
C GLY A 41 -3.79 -12.67 13.40
N PRO A 42 -2.64 -13.31 13.09
CA PRO A 42 -1.36 -12.63 12.92
C PRO A 42 -1.50 -11.51 11.88
N ARG A 43 -1.27 -10.27 12.34
CA ARG A 43 -1.31 -9.09 11.52
C ARG A 43 0.00 -9.02 10.73
N ASN A 44 -0.03 -9.54 9.50
CA ASN A 44 1.04 -9.31 8.54
C ASN A 44 1.20 -7.78 8.41
N ALA A 45 2.29 -7.22 8.94
CA ALA A 45 2.51 -5.76 9.01
C ALA A 45 2.51 -5.06 7.62
N CYS A 46 2.51 -5.82 6.53
CA CYS A 46 2.53 -5.33 5.16
C CYS A 46 1.13 -5.13 4.53
N LEU A 47 0.05 -5.63 5.15
CA LEU A 47 -1.31 -5.38 4.67
C LEU A 47 -2.08 -4.65 5.76
N GLN A 48 -1.83 -3.34 5.89
CA GLN A 48 -2.92 -2.49 6.36
C GLN A 48 -4.10 -2.82 5.45
N THR A 49 -5.19 -3.32 6.02
CA THR A 49 -6.52 -3.25 5.41
C THR A 49 -6.84 -1.78 5.27
N VAL A 50 -6.24 -1.16 4.26
CA VAL A 50 -6.61 0.15 3.79
C VAL A 50 -8.03 -0.03 3.28
N SER A 51 -9.00 0.55 3.98
CA SER A 51 -10.39 0.57 3.55
C SER A 51 -10.45 1.44 2.30
N PHE A 52 -10.30 0.78 1.16
CA PHE A 52 -10.20 1.41 -0.12
C PHE A 52 -11.61 1.54 -0.72
N SER A 53 -12.20 2.72 -0.61
CA SER A 53 -13.56 2.98 -1.09
C SER A 53 -13.58 3.74 -2.42
N ASN A 54 -12.44 4.32 -2.85
CA ASN A 54 -12.41 5.33 -3.90
C ASN A 54 -11.42 4.98 -5.04
N ASN A 55 -11.60 5.58 -6.22
CA ASN A 55 -10.64 5.43 -7.34
C ASN A 55 -9.22 5.91 -6.99
N LYS A 56 -9.10 6.84 -6.02
CA LYS A 56 -7.82 7.32 -5.50
C LYS A 56 -6.93 6.20 -4.96
N ASP A 57 -7.58 5.16 -4.42
CA ASP A 57 -6.90 4.01 -3.82
C ASP A 57 -6.23 3.13 -4.87
N LEU A 58 -6.84 2.99 -6.04
CA LEU A 58 -6.28 2.25 -7.17
C LEU A 58 -5.04 2.93 -7.74
N TYR A 59 -5.09 4.25 -7.90
CA TYR A 59 -3.92 5.02 -8.35
C TYR A 59 -2.78 4.96 -7.33
N LEU A 60 -3.09 5.07 -6.03
CA LEU A 60 -2.09 4.96 -4.98
C LEU A 60 -1.40 3.59 -4.99
N LEU A 61 -2.17 2.51 -5.19
CA LEU A 61 -1.65 1.15 -5.26
C LEU A 61 -0.80 0.95 -6.52
N HIS A 62 -1.25 1.50 -7.65
CA HIS A 62 -0.49 1.55 -8.89
C HIS A 62 0.87 2.25 -8.70
N TYR A 63 0.92 3.41 -8.04
CA TYR A 63 2.17 4.11 -7.79
C TYR A 63 3.09 3.38 -6.80
N ARG A 64 2.55 2.90 -5.67
CA ARG A 64 3.36 2.24 -4.63
C ARG A 64 3.92 0.89 -5.05
N LEU A 65 3.25 0.17 -5.95
CA LEU A 65 3.70 -1.13 -6.45
C LEU A 65 4.57 -1.05 -7.71
N GLY A 66 4.96 0.16 -8.15
CA GLY A 66 5.85 0.31 -9.31
C GLY A 66 5.13 0.16 -10.64
N HIS A 67 3.96 0.79 -10.78
CA HIS A 67 3.19 0.87 -12.01
C HIS A 67 2.72 -0.47 -12.64
N PRO A 68 2.22 -1.44 -11.86
CA PRO A 68 1.61 -2.64 -12.43
C PRO A 68 0.38 -2.29 -13.28
N SER A 69 0.05 -3.15 -14.24
CA SER A 69 -1.15 -2.96 -15.06
C SER A 69 -2.42 -2.97 -14.21
N PHE A 70 -3.43 -2.18 -14.59
CA PHE A 70 -4.72 -2.16 -13.88
C PHE A 70 -5.43 -3.53 -13.91
N TYR A 71 -5.19 -4.34 -14.94
CA TYR A 71 -5.66 -5.73 -15.00
C TYR A 71 -4.98 -6.61 -13.94
N TYR A 72 -3.68 -6.41 -13.71
CA TYR A 72 -2.95 -7.12 -12.66
C TYR A 72 -3.43 -6.69 -11.26
N LEU A 73 -3.65 -5.39 -11.06
CA LEU A 73 -4.24 -4.87 -9.83
C LEU A 73 -5.65 -5.43 -9.60
N LYS A 74 -6.47 -5.60 -10.64
CA LYS A 74 -7.80 -6.22 -10.54
C LYS A 74 -7.74 -7.67 -10.06
N LYS A 75 -6.72 -8.42 -10.48
CA LYS A 75 -6.49 -9.80 -10.01
C LYS A 75 -6.06 -9.85 -8.54
N MET A 76 -5.21 -8.91 -8.12
CA MET A 76 -4.69 -8.85 -6.74
C MET A 76 -5.69 -8.27 -5.74
N PHE A 77 -6.50 -7.30 -6.17
CA PHE A 77 -7.42 -6.54 -5.31
C PHE A 77 -8.81 -6.43 -5.96
N PRO A 78 -9.51 -7.57 -6.18
CA PRO A 78 -10.77 -7.59 -6.94
C PRO A 78 -11.87 -6.71 -6.34
N GLN A 79 -11.89 -6.57 -5.01
CA GLN A 79 -12.87 -5.74 -4.30
C GLN A 79 -12.78 -4.25 -4.66
N LEU A 80 -11.62 -3.79 -5.13
CA LEU A 80 -11.40 -2.38 -5.50
C LEU A 80 -11.95 -2.04 -6.88
N PHE A 81 -12.17 -3.07 -7.69
CA PHE A 81 -12.68 -2.98 -9.06
C PHE A 81 -14.16 -3.33 -9.15
N LEU A 82 -14.89 -3.39 -8.02
CA LEU A 82 -16.33 -3.60 -8.04
C LEU A 82 -17.01 -2.48 -8.85
N ASN A 83 -17.75 -2.86 -9.89
CA ASN A 83 -18.39 -1.95 -10.84
C ASN A 83 -17.43 -0.98 -11.56
N LYS A 84 -16.14 -1.33 -11.68
CA LYS A 84 -15.14 -0.52 -12.35
C LYS A 84 -14.36 -1.36 -13.35
N ASP A 85 -14.34 -0.92 -14.60
CA ASP A 85 -13.54 -1.57 -15.62
C ASP A 85 -12.09 -1.10 -15.58
N ALA A 86 -11.17 -2.06 -15.64
CA ALA A 86 -9.73 -1.79 -15.60
C ALA A 86 -9.25 -0.96 -16.79
N SER A 87 -9.99 -0.95 -17.90
CA SER A 87 -9.72 -0.16 -19.11
C SER A 87 -9.99 1.33 -18.94
N LEU A 88 -10.78 1.73 -17.94
CA LEU A 88 -11.12 3.14 -17.68
C LEU A 88 -10.00 3.88 -16.94
N PHE A 89 -8.96 3.17 -16.50
CA PHE A 89 -7.85 3.75 -15.76
C PHE A 89 -6.65 3.99 -16.68
N ASN A 90 -6.10 5.19 -16.60
CA ASN A 90 -4.93 5.62 -17.37
C ASN A 90 -3.89 6.25 -16.45
N CYS A 91 -2.61 6.12 -16.80
CA CYS A 91 -1.53 6.78 -16.10
C CYS A 91 -0.59 7.41 -17.13
N ASP A 92 -0.41 8.73 -17.07
CA ASP A 92 0.38 9.48 -18.04
C ASP A 92 1.85 9.04 -18.02
N MET A 93 2.40 8.78 -16.82
CA MET A 93 3.76 8.24 -16.68
C MET A 93 3.93 6.90 -17.39
N CYS A 94 2.93 6.01 -17.29
CA CYS A 94 2.95 4.74 -17.99
C CYS A 94 2.78 4.90 -19.50
N ALA A 95 1.94 5.84 -19.94
CA ALA A 95 1.73 6.11 -21.36
C ALA A 95 3.02 6.62 -22.00
N LEU A 96 3.72 7.54 -21.34
CA LEU A 96 5.01 8.07 -21.78
C LEU A 96 6.09 6.98 -21.77
N ALA A 97 6.15 6.15 -20.72
CA ALA A 97 7.12 5.05 -20.62
C ALA A 97 6.92 3.99 -21.71
N LYS A 98 5.68 3.76 -22.16
CA LYS A 98 5.35 2.79 -23.23
C LYS A 98 5.45 3.37 -24.64
N HIS A 99 5.66 4.67 -24.78
CA HIS A 99 5.72 5.30 -26.09
C HIS A 99 7.00 4.89 -26.83
N HIS A 100 6.85 4.04 -27.85
CA HIS A 100 7.92 3.71 -28.78
C HIS A 100 7.91 4.68 -29.97
N ARG A 101 9.08 5.14 -30.43
CA ARG A 101 9.16 5.92 -31.66
C ARG A 101 8.80 5.04 -32.85
N ASN A 102 7.76 5.41 -33.59
CA ASN A 102 7.48 4.75 -34.85
C ASN A 102 8.67 4.92 -35.79
N ALA A 103 9.12 3.83 -36.40
CA ALA A 103 10.14 3.91 -37.44
C ALA A 103 9.54 4.62 -38.65
N TYR A 104 10.26 5.60 -39.18
CA TYR A 104 9.88 6.20 -40.46
C TYR A 104 10.08 5.13 -41.56
N LEU A 105 9.10 5.01 -42.44
CA LEU A 105 9.25 4.18 -43.63
C LEU A 105 10.42 4.73 -44.45
N PRO A 106 11.32 3.88 -44.97
CA PRO A 106 12.39 4.32 -45.84
C PRO A 106 11.76 5.00 -47.06
N HIS A 107 12.00 6.30 -47.19
CA HIS A 107 11.59 7.06 -48.36
C HIS A 107 12.55 6.70 -49.50
N SER A 108 12.05 5.99 -50.51
CA SER A 108 12.79 5.71 -51.73
C SER A 108 12.90 6.99 -52.55
N TYR A 109 14.14 7.45 -52.75
CA TYR A 109 14.50 8.53 -53.69
C TYR A 109 14.31 8.10 -55.14
#